data_AF-A0A8H2ZY84-F1
#
_entry.id   AF-A0A8H2ZY84-F1
#
_cell.length_a   1.000
_cell.length_b   1.000
_cell.length_c   1.000
_cell.angle_alpha   90.00
_cell.angle_beta   90.00
_cell.angle_gamma   90.00
#
_symmetry.space_group_name_H-M   'P 1'
#
loop_
_entity.id
_entity.type
_entity.pdbx_description
1 polymer ?
#
loop_
_entity_poly.entity_id
_entity_poly.type
_entity_poly.pdbx_seq_one_letter_code
_entity_poly.pdbx_strand_id
1 'polypeptide(L)'
;MNTGVFDDSYWKGVELSTAIFTPHFTAESMPSIRHFGGPGCVVGALLKSNLSKQLEVLELIEPMYKEFGTISGLLQQIGSSIVPELPHLRALGITVYSNDDKANWQDALRALCELADRMPMLEELLIYVWGRPRSDELEELFQLLSRLLRLRRLAVPTTWWGSSHEFRSVYERTKISFPRLQVVNSSQLTSTLF
;
A
#
# COMPACT_ATOMS: atom_id res chain seq x y z
N MET A 1 -43.21 -9.35 -27.65
CA MET A 1 -42.02 -8.47 -27.78
C MET A 1 -41.51 -8.22 -26.37
N ASN A 2 -40.36 -8.81 -26.05
CA ASN A 2 -39.72 -8.75 -24.74
C ASN A 2 -39.02 -7.41 -24.57
N THR A 3 -39.48 -6.59 -23.62
CA THR A 3 -38.65 -5.59 -22.95
C THR A 3 -38.06 -6.27 -21.72
N GLY A 4 -36.78 -6.62 -21.81
CA GLY A 4 -36.04 -7.30 -20.76
C GLY A 4 -36.12 -6.54 -19.44
N VAL A 5 -36.72 -7.21 -18.47
CA VAL A 5 -36.64 -6.90 -17.04
C VAL A 5 -35.16 -6.94 -16.66
N PHE A 6 -34.62 -5.80 -16.22
CA PHE A 6 -33.33 -5.79 -15.55
C PHE A 6 -33.49 -6.57 -14.25
N ASP A 7 -32.83 -7.71 -14.21
CA ASP A 7 -32.81 -8.64 -13.10
C ASP A 7 -31.98 -8.03 -11.96
N ASP A 8 -32.66 -7.62 -10.89
CA ASP A 8 -32.12 -7.09 -9.63
C ASP A 8 -31.37 -8.17 -8.79
N SER A 9 -30.94 -9.27 -9.42
CA SER A 9 -30.28 -10.40 -8.75
C SER A 9 -28.77 -10.24 -8.56
N TYR A 10 -28.13 -9.18 -9.09
CA TYR A 10 -26.68 -9.00 -9.01
C TYR A 10 -26.13 -8.47 -7.67
N TRP A 11 -26.99 -8.08 -6.72
CA TRP A 11 -26.57 -7.58 -5.40
C TRP A 11 -26.86 -8.52 -4.23
N LYS A 12 -27.40 -9.72 -4.48
CA LYS A 12 -27.57 -10.74 -3.43
C LYS A 12 -26.30 -11.56 -3.28
N GLY A 13 -25.35 -11.02 -2.53
CA GLY A 13 -24.17 -11.81 -2.20
C GLY A 13 -23.06 -11.17 -1.39
N VAL A 14 -23.27 -10.05 -0.69
CA VAL A 14 -22.49 -9.75 0.52
C VAL A 14 -23.38 -8.93 1.45
N GLU A 15 -24.17 -9.61 2.28
CA GLU A 15 -24.48 -9.00 3.57
C GLU A 15 -23.14 -8.84 4.29
N LEU A 16 -22.53 -7.65 4.16
CA LEU A 16 -21.53 -7.20 5.10
C LEU A 16 -22.28 -6.98 6.42
N SER A 17 -22.65 -8.08 7.06
CA SER A 17 -23.06 -8.05 8.46
C SER A 17 -21.93 -7.31 9.16
N THR A 18 -22.31 -6.22 9.80
CA THR A 18 -21.51 -5.36 10.68
C THR A 18 -20.81 -6.23 11.72
N ALA A 19 -19.74 -6.90 11.30
CA ALA A 19 -18.85 -7.63 12.16
C ALA A 19 -18.04 -6.56 12.86
N ILE A 20 -18.51 -6.16 14.03
CA ILE A 20 -17.72 -5.47 15.03
C ILE A 20 -16.59 -6.45 15.36
N PHE A 21 -15.46 -6.33 14.64
CA PHE A 21 -14.26 -7.11 14.90
C PHE A 21 -13.68 -6.62 16.22
N THR A 22 -14.09 -7.26 17.31
CA THR A 22 -13.38 -7.12 18.58
C THR A 22 -11.98 -7.74 18.42
N PRO A 23 -10.91 -7.04 18.84
CA PRO A 23 -9.51 -7.45 18.58
C PRO A 23 -9.11 -8.83 19.13
N HIS A 24 -9.94 -9.46 19.96
CA HIS A 24 -9.69 -10.77 20.54
C HIS A 24 -10.20 -11.94 19.68
N PHE A 25 -11.03 -11.70 18.68
CA PHE A 25 -11.60 -12.77 17.86
C PHE A 25 -10.75 -13.14 16.64
N THR A 26 -9.81 -12.30 16.21
CA THR A 26 -9.11 -12.45 14.93
C THR A 26 -7.97 -13.47 14.96
N ALA A 27 -7.31 -13.68 16.11
CA ALA A 27 -6.14 -14.55 16.18
C ALA A 27 -6.49 -16.06 16.19
N GLU A 28 -7.58 -16.46 16.86
CA GLU A 28 -7.97 -17.88 17.01
C GLU A 28 -8.77 -18.42 15.81
N SER A 29 -9.44 -17.55 15.06
CA SER A 29 -10.34 -17.93 13.96
C SER A 29 -9.69 -17.83 12.57
N MET A 30 -8.48 -17.27 12.46
CA MET A 30 -7.73 -17.13 11.20
C MET A 30 -6.33 -17.75 11.34
N PRO A 31 -6.20 -19.09 11.21
CA PRO A 31 -4.96 -19.79 11.51
C PRO A 31 -3.76 -19.42 10.62
N SER A 32 -3.96 -18.70 9.50
CA SER A 32 -2.88 -17.98 8.82
C SER A 32 -3.41 -16.91 7.86
N ILE A 33 -2.99 -15.66 8.01
CA ILE A 33 -3.18 -14.61 7.01
C ILE A 33 -1.82 -14.31 6.38
N ARG A 34 -1.66 -14.67 5.11
CA ARG A 34 -0.45 -14.36 4.33
C ARG A 34 -0.62 -13.12 3.46
N HIS A 35 -1.85 -12.80 3.09
CA HIS A 35 -2.20 -11.68 2.23
C HIS A 35 -3.28 -10.88 2.93
N PHE A 36 -3.08 -9.58 3.08
CA PHE A 36 -4.07 -8.70 3.66
C PHE A 36 -4.08 -7.35 2.95
N GLY A 37 -5.28 -6.83 2.67
CA GLY A 37 -5.45 -5.48 2.13
C GLY A 37 -6.62 -4.80 2.83
N GLY A 38 -6.45 -3.53 3.22
CA GLY A 38 -7.53 -2.81 3.88
C GLY A 38 -7.18 -1.39 4.31
N PRO A 39 -8.15 -0.69 4.92
CA PRO A 39 -7.96 0.67 5.39
C PRO A 39 -7.20 0.71 6.72
N GLY A 40 -6.77 1.92 7.09
CA GLY A 40 -5.85 2.14 8.20
C GLY A 40 -6.34 1.56 9.52
N CYS A 41 -7.64 1.62 9.84
CA CYS A 41 -8.12 1.10 11.12
C CYS A 41 -7.99 -0.43 11.22
N VAL A 42 -8.24 -1.16 10.13
CA VAL A 42 -8.20 -2.63 10.12
C VAL A 42 -6.75 -3.12 10.05
N VAL A 43 -5.92 -2.49 9.22
CA VAL A 43 -4.49 -2.79 9.18
C VAL A 43 -3.85 -2.49 10.53
N GLY A 44 -4.21 -1.39 11.19
CA GLY A 44 -3.72 -1.07 12.53
C GLY A 44 -4.04 -2.15 13.56
N ALA A 45 -5.24 -2.72 13.53
CA ALA A 45 -5.61 -3.85 14.38
C ALA A 45 -4.80 -5.12 14.05
N LEU A 46 -4.59 -5.41 12.76
CA LEU A 46 -3.79 -6.54 12.30
C LEU A 46 -2.32 -6.42 12.74
N LEU A 47 -1.71 -5.25 12.60
CA LEU A 47 -0.34 -4.98 13.01
C LEU A 47 -0.17 -5.09 14.53
N LYS A 48 -1.20 -4.80 15.32
CA LYS A 48 -1.19 -5.01 16.78
C LYS A 48 -1.39 -6.48 17.19
N SER A 49 -1.72 -7.36 16.24
CA SER A 49 -1.93 -8.78 16.48
C SER A 49 -0.69 -9.63 16.18
N ASN A 50 -0.68 -10.87 16.68
CA ASN A 50 0.37 -11.85 16.37
C ASN A 50 0.35 -12.34 14.91
N LEU A 51 -0.71 -12.04 14.15
CA LEU A 51 -0.85 -12.47 12.75
C LEU A 51 0.05 -11.66 11.81
N SER A 52 0.43 -10.44 12.19
CA SER A 52 1.30 -9.56 11.39
C SER A 52 2.63 -10.20 10.99
N LYS A 53 3.16 -11.07 11.85
CA LYS A 53 4.41 -11.79 11.59
C LYS A 53 4.32 -12.81 10.45
N GLN A 54 3.10 -13.23 10.08
CA GLN A 54 2.85 -14.22 9.03
C GLN A 54 2.58 -13.58 7.66
N LEU A 55 2.45 -12.25 7.60
CA LEU A 55 2.12 -11.55 6.38
C LEU A 55 3.28 -11.64 5.38
N GLU A 56 2.95 -12.10 4.18
CA GLU A 56 3.80 -12.06 3.00
C GLU A 56 3.44 -10.86 2.10
N VAL A 57 2.17 -10.45 2.10
CA VAL A 57 1.65 -9.31 1.32
C VAL A 57 0.74 -8.44 2.17
N LEU A 58 0.95 -7.13 2.09
CA LEU A 58 0.15 -6.12 2.76
C LEU A 58 -0.22 -5.01 1.78
N GLU A 59 -1.49 -4.62 1.75
CA GLU A 59 -1.97 -3.44 1.03
C GLU A 59 -2.61 -2.43 1.98
N LEU A 60 -2.08 -1.22 1.99
CA LEU A 60 -2.64 -0.07 2.66
C LEU A 60 -3.54 0.68 1.68
N ILE A 61 -4.84 0.68 1.93
CA ILE A 61 -5.82 1.30 1.03
C ILE A 61 -6.44 2.49 1.75
N GLU A 62 -6.15 3.70 1.29
CA GLU A 62 -6.82 4.91 1.77
C GLU A 62 -8.29 4.86 1.32
N PRO A 63 -9.25 4.79 2.26
CA PRO A 63 -10.67 4.75 1.93
C PRO A 63 -11.15 6.14 1.50
N MET A 64 -12.19 6.19 0.65
CA MET A 64 -12.87 7.44 0.31
C MET A 64 -13.50 8.12 1.55
N TYR A 65 -13.96 7.31 2.51
CA TYR A 65 -14.52 7.77 3.79
C TYR A 65 -13.50 7.62 4.92
N LYS A 66 -13.06 8.75 5.47
CA LYS A 66 -11.99 8.82 6.49
C LYS A 66 -12.32 8.10 7.81
N GLU A 67 -13.59 7.82 8.08
CA GLU A 67 -14.06 7.08 9.26
C GLU A 67 -13.54 5.63 9.32
N PHE A 68 -13.14 5.04 8.19
CA PHE A 68 -12.48 3.73 8.15
C PHE A 68 -10.97 3.82 8.45
N GLY A 69 -10.49 4.97 8.89
CA GLY A 69 -9.09 5.19 9.25
C GLY A 69 -8.23 5.46 8.02
N THR A 70 -7.46 6.54 8.11
CA THR A 70 -6.53 6.96 7.07
C THR A 70 -5.17 6.31 7.25
N ILE A 71 -4.35 6.27 6.19
CA ILE A 71 -2.95 5.84 6.28
C ILE A 71 -2.20 6.78 7.22
N SER A 72 -2.42 8.09 7.12
CA SER A 72 -1.81 9.06 8.05
C SER A 72 -2.20 8.78 9.52
N GLY A 73 -3.46 8.42 9.77
CA GLY A 73 -3.96 8.04 11.08
C GLY A 73 -3.37 6.72 11.58
N LEU A 74 -3.15 5.76 10.69
CA LEU A 74 -2.42 4.53 10.98
C LEU A 74 -1.01 4.84 11.49
N LEU A 75 -0.25 5.72 10.83
CA LEU A 75 1.10 6.10 11.26
C LEU A 75 1.11 6.77 12.64
N GLN A 76 0.17 7.68 12.87
CA GLN A 76 0.01 8.31 14.20
C GLN A 76 -0.30 7.29 15.29
N GLN A 77 -1.07 6.25 14.97
CA GLN A 77 -1.44 5.21 15.92
C GLN A 77 -0.34 4.18 16.15
N ILE A 78 0.51 3.92 15.16
CA ILE A 78 1.58 2.96 15.31
C ILE A 78 2.79 3.62 15.97
N GLY A 79 3.21 4.82 15.57
CA GLY A 79 4.43 5.44 16.10
C GLY A 79 5.69 4.58 15.87
N SER A 80 6.86 5.19 15.90
CA SER A 80 8.13 4.52 15.58
C SER A 80 8.51 3.35 16.52
N SER A 81 7.87 3.25 17.69
CA SER A 81 8.16 2.26 18.74
C SER A 81 7.20 1.06 18.80
N ILE A 82 6.07 1.05 18.06
CA ILE A 82 5.04 -0.01 18.17
C ILE A 82 4.83 -0.75 16.84
N VAL A 83 5.49 -0.37 15.75
CA VAL A 83 5.43 -1.16 14.50
C VAL A 83 6.07 -2.53 14.75
N PRO A 84 5.34 -3.65 14.63
CA PRO A 84 5.95 -4.97 14.71
C PRO A 84 6.93 -5.16 13.55
N GLU A 85 7.96 -5.97 13.75
CA GLU A 85 8.69 -6.49 12.59
C GLU A 85 7.76 -7.32 11.70
N LEU A 86 7.90 -7.15 10.40
CA LEU A 86 7.19 -7.89 9.36
C LEU A 86 8.20 -8.77 8.61
N PRO A 87 8.73 -9.83 9.27
CA PRO A 87 9.91 -10.56 8.80
C PRO A 87 9.65 -11.37 7.53
N HIS A 88 8.39 -11.62 7.18
CA HIS A 88 8.02 -12.40 6.00
C HIS A 88 7.41 -11.54 4.88
N LEU A 89 7.27 -10.23 5.09
CA LEU A 89 6.62 -9.36 4.11
C LEU A 89 7.51 -9.19 2.88
N ARG A 90 7.00 -9.64 1.74
CA ARG A 90 7.65 -9.59 0.42
C ARG A 90 7.04 -8.53 -0.47
N ALA A 91 5.77 -8.21 -0.31
CA ALA A 91 5.11 -7.17 -1.09
C ALA A 91 4.32 -6.19 -0.22
N LEU A 92 4.45 -4.91 -0.55
CA LEU A 92 3.70 -3.82 0.05
C LEU A 92 3.02 -2.99 -1.04
N GLY A 93 1.71 -2.84 -0.96
CA GLY A 93 0.93 -1.90 -1.74
C GLY A 93 0.51 -0.70 -0.90
N ILE A 94 0.61 0.50 -1.46
CA ILE A 94 0.03 1.72 -0.91
C ILE A 94 -0.85 2.35 -1.98
N THR A 95 -2.13 2.48 -1.67
CA THR A 95 -3.13 3.00 -2.58
C THR A 95 -3.84 4.18 -1.94
N VAL A 96 -3.79 5.35 -2.57
CA VAL A 96 -4.43 6.58 -2.07
C VAL A 96 -5.38 7.15 -3.12
N TYR A 97 -6.69 7.03 -2.87
CA TYR A 97 -7.76 7.49 -3.78
C TYR A 97 -8.30 8.90 -3.47
N SER A 98 -7.67 9.63 -2.55
CA SER A 98 -8.16 10.94 -2.09
C SER A 98 -8.02 12.02 -3.18
N ASN A 99 -9.04 12.87 -3.32
CA ASN A 99 -9.05 14.02 -4.23
C ASN A 99 -8.23 15.24 -3.71
N ASP A 100 -7.58 15.11 -2.55
CA ASP A 100 -6.79 16.19 -1.94
C ASP A 100 -5.31 16.09 -2.37
N ASP A 101 -4.99 16.67 -3.53
CA ASP A 101 -3.76 16.44 -4.30
C ASP A 101 -2.42 16.69 -3.56
N LYS A 102 -2.41 17.40 -2.43
CA LYS A 102 -1.14 17.83 -1.78
C LYS A 102 -0.67 16.96 -0.61
N ALA A 103 -1.58 16.29 0.11
CA ALA A 103 -1.22 15.55 1.33
C ALA A 103 -0.91 14.07 1.06
N ASN A 104 -1.47 13.52 -0.02
CA ASN A 104 -1.52 12.09 -0.27
C ASN A 104 -0.13 11.44 -0.44
N TRP A 105 0.78 12.11 -1.14
CA TRP A 105 2.13 11.61 -1.39
C TRP A 105 3.02 11.66 -0.15
N GLN A 106 2.95 12.76 0.59
CA GLN A 106 3.71 12.89 1.84
C GLN A 106 3.27 11.86 2.87
N ASP A 107 1.97 11.56 2.96
CA ASP A 107 1.46 10.51 3.86
C ASP A 107 1.96 9.12 3.43
N ALA A 108 1.93 8.80 2.13
CA ALA A 108 2.47 7.55 1.61
C ALA A 108 3.98 7.40 1.86
N LEU A 109 4.76 8.46 1.61
CA LEU A 109 6.21 8.46 1.84
C LEU A 109 6.55 8.35 3.32
N ARG A 110 5.84 9.09 4.19
CA ARG A 110 5.99 8.96 5.64
C ARG A 110 5.72 7.53 6.09
N ALA A 111 4.67 6.89 5.57
CA ALA A 111 4.36 5.50 5.90
C ALA A 111 5.50 4.57 5.53
N LEU A 112 6.01 4.70 4.31
CA LEU A 112 7.13 3.89 3.86
C LEU A 112 8.40 4.15 4.66
N CYS A 113 8.68 5.41 5.00
CA CYS A 113 9.83 5.80 5.80
C CYS A 113 9.79 5.18 7.20
N GLU A 114 8.63 5.07 7.82
CA GLU A 114 8.46 4.43 9.13
C GLU A 114 8.52 2.89 9.06
N LEU A 115 8.01 2.31 7.97
CA LEU A 115 7.95 0.86 7.78
C LEU A 115 9.24 0.25 7.22
N ALA A 116 10.08 1.02 6.50
CA ALA A 116 11.18 0.49 5.69
C ALA A 116 12.12 -0.44 6.47
N ASP A 117 12.47 -0.08 7.70
CA ASP A 117 13.42 -0.86 8.51
C ASP A 117 12.74 -2.07 9.19
N ARG A 118 11.41 -2.19 9.10
CA ARG A 118 10.60 -3.27 9.67
C ARG A 118 10.25 -4.36 8.65
N MET A 119 10.59 -4.18 7.39
CA MET A 119 10.25 -5.09 6.28
C MET A 119 11.53 -5.59 5.59
N PRO A 120 12.39 -6.35 6.28
CA PRO A 120 13.73 -6.70 5.76
C PRO A 120 13.70 -7.61 4.53
N MET A 121 12.55 -8.26 4.26
CA MET A 121 12.34 -9.15 3.12
C MET A 121 11.57 -8.51 1.96
N LEU A 122 11.32 -7.19 2.00
CA LEU A 122 10.51 -6.52 0.99
C LEU A 122 11.18 -6.61 -0.39
N GLU A 123 10.51 -7.27 -1.32
CA GLU A 123 10.92 -7.46 -2.71
C GLU A 123 10.14 -6.54 -3.65
N GLU A 124 8.90 -6.18 -3.29
CA GLU A 124 7.95 -5.52 -4.18
C GLU A 124 7.24 -4.38 -3.47
N LEU A 125 7.25 -3.22 -4.10
CA LEU A 125 6.61 -2.02 -3.62
C LEU A 125 5.71 -1.46 -4.71
N LEU A 126 4.42 -1.35 -4.43
CA LEU A 126 3.46 -0.67 -5.28
C LEU A 126 3.03 0.62 -4.59
N ILE A 127 3.15 1.75 -5.31
CA ILE A 127 2.64 3.04 -4.89
C ILE A 127 1.67 3.53 -5.95
N TYR A 128 0.39 3.57 -5.59
CA TYR A 128 -0.69 4.13 -6.39
C TYR A 128 -1.31 5.30 -5.64
N VAL A 129 -0.82 6.50 -5.87
CA VAL A 129 -1.38 7.72 -5.28
C VAL A 129 -2.05 8.52 -6.37
N TRP A 130 -3.30 8.93 -6.15
CA TRP A 130 -3.97 9.85 -7.06
C TRP A 130 -3.24 11.20 -7.07
N GLY A 131 -2.99 11.73 -8.27
CA GLY A 131 -2.19 12.94 -8.48
C GLY A 131 -0.72 12.67 -8.80
N ARG A 132 0.00 13.73 -9.19
CA ARG A 132 1.41 13.67 -9.58
C ARG A 132 2.29 14.09 -8.39
N PRO A 133 3.37 13.36 -8.07
CA PRO A 133 4.27 13.77 -6.98
C PRO A 133 5.00 15.06 -7.36
N ARG A 134 5.45 15.79 -6.35
CA ARG A 134 6.37 16.91 -6.52
C ARG A 134 7.81 16.40 -6.61
N SER A 135 8.73 17.28 -7.03
CA SER A 135 10.13 16.91 -7.21
C SER A 135 10.83 16.53 -5.90
N ASP A 136 10.44 17.14 -4.78
CA ASP A 136 10.93 16.83 -3.44
C ASP A 136 10.44 15.44 -2.98
N GLU A 137 9.18 15.11 -3.25
CA GLU A 137 8.59 13.79 -2.95
C GLU A 137 9.27 12.65 -3.74
N LEU A 138 9.64 12.90 -5.00
CA LEU A 138 10.42 11.95 -5.80
C LEU A 138 11.83 11.74 -5.25
N GLU A 139 12.48 12.81 -4.77
CA GLU A 139 13.80 12.72 -4.17
C GLU A 139 13.75 11.95 -2.85
N GLU A 140 12.71 12.16 -2.05
CA GLU A 140 12.47 11.39 -0.83
C GLU A 140 12.23 9.91 -1.13
N LEU A 141 11.44 9.59 -2.17
CA LEU A 141 11.29 8.22 -2.65
C LEU A 141 12.65 7.63 -3.06
N PHE A 142 13.46 8.37 -3.82
CA PHE A 142 14.79 7.91 -4.21
C PHE A 142 15.68 7.60 -3.01
N GLN A 143 15.68 8.46 -1.99
CA GLN A 143 16.42 8.24 -0.75
C GLN A 143 15.91 7.00 -0.01
N LEU A 144 14.59 6.82 0.09
CA LEU A 144 13.96 5.66 0.71
C LEU A 144 14.38 4.34 0.03
N LEU A 145 14.50 4.30 -1.29
CA LEU A 145 14.93 3.10 -2.03
C LEU A 145 16.29 2.57 -1.56
N SER A 146 17.18 3.44 -1.07
CA SER A 146 18.48 3.03 -0.52
C SER A 146 18.37 2.20 0.78
N ARG A 147 17.24 2.29 1.48
CA ARG A 147 16.95 1.50 2.69
C ARG A 147 16.32 0.14 2.36
N LEU A 148 15.67 0.02 1.20
CA LEU A 148 14.96 -1.18 0.76
C LEU A 148 15.87 -2.10 -0.06
N LEU A 149 16.91 -2.64 0.57
CA LEU A 149 18.02 -3.34 -0.11
C LEU A 149 17.63 -4.59 -0.91
N ARG A 150 16.48 -5.21 -0.60
CA ARG A 150 15.97 -6.39 -1.31
C ARG A 150 14.94 -6.07 -2.38
N LEU A 151 14.58 -4.79 -2.53
CA LEU A 151 13.57 -4.37 -3.48
C LEU A 151 14.03 -4.67 -4.91
N ARG A 152 13.23 -5.47 -5.61
CA ARG A 152 13.44 -5.85 -7.01
C ARG A 152 12.40 -5.25 -7.94
N ARG A 153 11.22 -4.89 -7.42
CA ARG A 153 10.14 -4.29 -8.20
C ARG A 153 9.56 -3.07 -7.50
N LEU A 154 9.50 -1.95 -8.23
CA LEU A 154 8.78 -0.74 -7.87
C LEU A 154 7.69 -0.48 -8.91
N ALA A 155 6.42 -0.61 -8.50
CA ALA A 155 5.26 -0.19 -9.26
C ALA A 155 4.92 1.26 -8.94
N VAL A 156 4.89 2.08 -9.98
CA VAL A 156 4.39 3.45 -9.91
C VAL A 156 3.76 3.79 -11.25
N PRO A 157 2.68 4.58 -11.31
CA PRO A 157 2.13 5.06 -12.58
C PRO A 157 3.22 5.65 -13.51
N THR A 158 3.47 5.00 -14.65
CA THR A 158 4.58 5.39 -15.54
C THR A 158 4.33 6.68 -16.31
N THR A 159 3.08 7.15 -16.34
CA THR A 159 2.71 8.46 -16.88
C THR A 159 3.48 9.60 -16.20
N TRP A 160 4.01 9.36 -15.00
CA TRP A 160 4.84 10.31 -14.27
C TRP A 160 6.26 10.43 -14.81
N TRP A 161 6.93 9.33 -15.15
CA TRP A 161 8.36 9.34 -15.50
C TRP A 161 8.68 10.02 -16.83
N GLY A 162 7.74 9.95 -17.78
CA GLY A 162 7.94 10.52 -19.13
C GLY A 162 7.49 11.98 -19.28
N SER A 163 6.91 12.60 -18.25
CA SER A 163 6.16 13.85 -18.41
C SER A 163 6.93 15.13 -18.05
N SER A 164 8.11 15.06 -17.43
CA SER A 164 9.01 16.21 -17.33
C SER A 164 10.48 15.82 -17.12
N HIS A 165 11.37 16.81 -17.27
CA HIS A 165 12.82 16.63 -17.13
C HIS A 165 13.23 16.16 -15.73
N GLU A 166 12.58 16.67 -14.68
CA GLU A 166 12.85 16.31 -13.28
C GLU A 166 12.58 14.82 -13.03
N PHE A 167 11.43 14.34 -13.50
CA PHE A 167 11.04 12.94 -13.36
C PHE A 167 11.98 12.01 -14.11
N ARG A 168 12.37 12.39 -15.33
CA ARG A 168 13.35 11.64 -16.11
C ARG A 168 14.70 11.57 -15.39
N SER A 169 15.16 12.68 -14.83
CA SER A 169 16.41 12.73 -14.06
C SER A 169 16.40 11.77 -12.87
N VAL A 170 15.32 11.76 -12.07
CA VAL A 170 15.19 10.84 -10.93
C VAL A 170 15.09 9.38 -11.41
N TYR A 171 14.38 9.11 -12.51
CA TYR A 171 14.29 7.78 -13.09
C TYR A 171 15.66 7.23 -13.51
N GLU A 172 16.44 8.02 -14.26
CA GLU A 172 17.78 7.61 -14.70
C GLU A 172 18.71 7.39 -13.50
N ARG A 173 18.69 8.29 -12.51
CA ARG A 173 19.43 8.11 -11.26
C ARG A 173 19.03 6.82 -10.54
N THR A 174 17.72 6.53 -10.48
CA THR A 174 17.21 5.28 -9.89
C THR A 174 17.77 4.06 -10.61
N LYS A 175 17.80 4.08 -11.95
CA LYS A 175 18.35 2.96 -12.74
C LYS A 175 19.86 2.77 -12.56
N ILE A 176 20.60 3.86 -12.40
CA ILE A 176 22.04 3.82 -12.16
C ILE A 176 22.34 3.30 -10.75
N SER A 177 21.67 3.85 -9.74
CA SER A 177 21.90 3.51 -8.33
C SER A 177 21.35 2.14 -7.92
N PHE A 178 20.27 1.69 -8.56
CA PHE A 178 19.59 0.44 -8.25
C PHE A 178 19.44 -0.42 -9.52
N PRO A 179 20.52 -0.96 -10.09
CA PRO A 179 20.50 -1.62 -11.39
C PRO A 179 19.64 -2.89 -11.45
N ARG A 180 19.34 -3.49 -10.29
CA ARG A 180 18.45 -4.66 -10.17
C ARG A 180 16.97 -4.28 -9.99
N LEU A 181 16.66 -3.00 -9.78
CA LEU A 181 15.30 -2.52 -9.56
C LEU A 181 14.54 -2.37 -10.89
N GLN A 182 13.53 -3.20 -11.05
CA GLN A 182 12.54 -3.06 -12.12
C GLN A 182 11.53 -2.00 -11.71
N VAL A 183 11.43 -0.94 -12.51
CA VAL A 183 10.40 0.10 -12.36
C VAL A 183 9.36 -0.19 -13.42
N VAL A 184 8.13 -0.46 -12.99
CA VAL A 184 7.03 -0.87 -13.86
C VAL A 184 5.81 0.01 -13.63
N ASN A 185 4.86 -0.02 -14.58
CA ASN A 185 3.61 0.70 -14.40
C ASN A 185 2.77 0.03 -13.32
N SER A 186 2.19 0.79 -12.40
CA SER A 186 1.29 0.26 -11.38
C SER A 186 0.09 -0.48 -11.97
N SER A 187 -0.37 -0.09 -13.17
CA SER A 187 -1.43 -0.81 -13.89
C SER A 187 -1.06 -2.24 -14.29
N GLN A 188 0.24 -2.58 -14.27
CA GLN A 188 0.73 -3.93 -14.53
C GLN A 188 0.80 -4.79 -13.25
N LEU A 189 0.69 -4.18 -12.07
CA LEU A 189 0.83 -4.86 -10.77
C LEU A 189 -0.47 -5.10 -10.02
N THR A 190 -1.56 -4.37 -10.34
CA THR A 190 -2.90 -4.65 -9.80
C THR A 190 -3.42 -6.05 -10.16
N SER A 191 -2.83 -6.70 -11.16
CA SER A 191 -3.15 -8.08 -11.57
C SER A 191 -2.14 -9.14 -11.10
N THR A 192 -1.07 -8.77 -10.37
CA THR A 192 0.04 -9.69 -10.05
C THR A 192 0.44 -9.76 -8.57
N LEU A 193 -0.22 -9.02 -7.67
CA LEU A 193 -0.12 -9.27 -6.22
C LEU A 193 -0.97 -10.48 -5.76
N PHE A 194 -1.65 -11.14 -6.71
CA PHE A 194 -2.47 -12.35 -6.55
C PHE A 194 -2.05 -13.43 -7.56
#